data_AF-A0AA88UFD4-F1
#
_entry.id   AF-A0AA88UFD4-F1
#
_cell.length_a   1.000
_cell.length_b   1.000
_cell.length_c   1.000
_cell.angle_alpha   90.00
_cell.angle_beta   90.00
_cell.angle_gamma   90.00
#
_symmetry.space_group_name_H-M   'P 1'
#
loop_
_entity.id
_entity.type
_entity.pdbx_description
1 polymer ?
#
loop_
_entity_poly.entity_id
_entity_poly.type
_entity_poly.pdbx_seq_one_letter_code
_entity_poly.pdbx_strand_id
1 'polypeptide(L)'
;MFLFMVSGYVDTGSPTVSTSRSWKSMEMEIESLLEKLLDVNDSMSRCAASAAPTTSVTQKLARHRDILHEFTQEFRRIKGNINSMREHAELLTSVRDDISEYKASGSMSPRMQLLRERAAIHGNVAHMDEVISQAQTTRAALGSQRAMFGDVQGKVKQLSDKFPIVRGLIGSIRRKRSRDTLILSAVIAACTLFLIIYWLSK
;
A
#
# COMPACT_ATOMS: atom_id res chain seq x y z
N MET A 1 9.78 -59.53 -5.51
CA MET A 1 10.85 -59.47 -4.51
C MET A 1 11.17 -58.01 -4.28
N PHE A 2 10.62 -57.47 -3.18
CA PHE A 2 11.18 -56.43 -2.31
C PHE A 2 11.78 -55.16 -2.95
N LEU A 3 11.40 -53.92 -2.58
CA LEU A 3 11.25 -53.43 -1.22
C LEU A 3 10.40 -52.13 -1.20
N PHE A 4 9.42 -52.11 -0.31
CA PHE A 4 8.86 -50.91 0.33
C PHE A 4 9.99 -50.04 0.91
N MET A 5 9.93 -48.70 0.78
CA MET A 5 10.20 -47.82 1.93
C MET A 5 9.70 -46.38 1.73
N VAL A 6 8.71 -46.04 2.58
CA VAL A 6 8.58 -44.78 3.35
C VAL A 6 8.29 -43.51 2.53
N SER A 7 7.03 -43.07 2.53
CA SER A 7 6.44 -42.22 3.57
C SER A 7 7.14 -40.87 3.69
N GLY A 8 6.67 -39.94 2.87
CA GLY A 8 6.75 -38.51 3.09
C GLY A 8 5.34 -37.93 3.09
N TYR A 9 4.44 -38.47 3.94
CA TYR A 9 3.33 -37.65 4.41
C TYR A 9 4.01 -36.53 5.18
N VAL A 10 4.05 -35.32 4.61
CA VAL A 10 4.44 -34.14 5.36
C VAL A 10 3.36 -33.99 6.41
N ASP A 11 3.62 -34.62 7.55
CA ASP A 11 2.96 -34.32 8.79
C ASP A 11 3.40 -32.88 9.11
N THR A 12 2.67 -31.92 8.56
CA THR A 12 2.65 -30.55 9.07
C THR A 12 2.06 -30.66 10.46
N GLY A 13 2.90 -31.09 11.40
CA GLY A 13 2.62 -31.13 12.81
C GLY A 13 2.04 -29.78 13.17
N SER A 14 0.83 -29.82 13.73
CA SER A 14 0.02 -28.69 14.14
C SER A 14 0.87 -27.51 14.67
N PRO A 15 1.02 -26.41 13.91
CA PRO A 15 1.62 -25.17 14.42
C PRO A 15 0.54 -24.29 15.07
N THR A 16 -0.63 -24.85 15.39
CA THR A 16 -1.80 -24.07 15.81
C THR A 16 -1.58 -23.42 17.16
N VAL A 17 -0.90 -24.08 18.10
CA VAL A 17 -0.74 -23.56 19.48
C VAL A 17 0.35 -22.49 19.57
N SER A 18 1.46 -22.65 18.85
CA SER A 18 2.54 -21.64 18.79
C SER A 18 2.08 -20.37 18.07
N THR A 19 1.38 -20.53 16.94
CA THR A 19 0.77 -19.42 16.20
C THR A 19 -0.34 -18.75 17.00
N SER A 20 -1.17 -19.51 17.73
CA SER A 20 -2.22 -18.96 18.59
C SER A 20 -1.68 -18.12 19.75
N ARG A 21 -0.57 -18.55 20.37
CA ARG A 21 0.09 -17.75 21.42
C ARG A 21 0.77 -16.50 20.85
N SER A 22 1.39 -16.61 19.69
CA SER A 22 2.01 -15.47 18.99
C SER A 22 0.98 -14.41 18.59
N TRP A 23 -0.17 -14.82 18.04
CA TRP A 23 -1.27 -13.93 17.68
C TRP A 23 -1.82 -13.17 18.91
N LYS A 24 -2.15 -13.88 20.00
CA LYS A 24 -2.67 -13.23 21.22
C LYS A 24 -1.68 -12.22 21.80
N SER A 25 -0.38 -12.51 21.72
CA SER A 25 0.66 -11.56 22.14
C SER A 25 0.64 -10.28 21.28
N MET A 26 0.53 -10.43 19.96
CA MET A 26 0.47 -9.31 19.03
C MET A 26 -0.82 -8.49 19.21
N GLU A 27 -1.94 -9.16 19.47
CA GLU A 27 -3.23 -8.54 19.79
C GLU A 27 -3.10 -7.63 21.03
N MET A 28 -2.52 -8.14 22.13
CA MET A 28 -2.28 -7.35 23.35
C MET A 28 -1.32 -6.19 23.12
N GLU A 29 -0.27 -6.38 22.31
CA GLU A 29 0.68 -5.32 21.98
C GLU A 29 0.00 -4.18 21.21
N ILE A 30 -0.81 -4.51 20.21
CA ILE A 30 -1.55 -3.50 19.42
C ILE A 30 -2.58 -2.77 20.29
N GLU A 31 -3.31 -3.48 21.16
CA GLU A 31 -4.23 -2.86 22.12
C GLU A 31 -3.49 -1.86 23.03
N SER A 32 -2.32 -2.25 23.56
CA SER A 32 -1.48 -1.34 24.37
C SER A 32 -0.99 -0.12 23.58
N LEU A 33 -0.62 -0.30 22.31
CA LEU A 33 -0.16 0.82 21.46
C LEU A 33 -1.30 1.78 21.11
N LEU A 34 -2.51 1.29 20.87
CA LEU A 34 -3.70 2.12 20.65
C LEU A 34 -4.06 2.92 21.90
N GLU A 35 -3.97 2.30 23.09
CA GLU A 35 -4.19 2.98 24.36
C GLU A 35 -3.14 4.08 24.61
N LYS A 36 -1.87 3.81 24.34
CA LYS A 36 -0.81 4.83 24.40
C LYS A 36 -1.06 5.98 23.43
N LEU A 37 -1.51 5.69 22.21
CA LEU A 37 -1.82 6.72 21.23
C LEU A 37 -3.02 7.58 21.66
N LEU A 38 -4.02 6.97 22.30
CA LEU A 38 -5.15 7.68 22.92
C LEU A 38 -4.65 8.65 24.01
N ASP A 39 -3.81 8.18 24.94
CA ASP A 39 -3.27 9.04 26.01
C ASP A 39 -2.42 10.20 25.47
N VAL A 40 -1.60 9.94 24.44
CA VAL A 40 -0.85 11.01 23.75
C VAL A 40 -1.80 12.02 23.09
N ASN A 41 -2.90 11.58 22.49
CA ASN A 41 -3.87 12.48 21.87
C ASN A 41 -4.63 13.32 22.91
N ASP A 42 -4.94 12.73 24.06
CA ASP A 42 -5.57 13.42 25.19
C ASP A 42 -4.61 14.42 25.85
N SER A 43 -3.33 14.08 26.01
CA SER A 43 -2.32 15.02 26.50
C SER A 43 -2.12 16.19 25.53
N MET A 44 -2.09 15.91 24.22
CA MET A 44 -2.06 16.95 23.18
C MET A 44 -3.30 17.85 23.23
N SER A 45 -4.48 17.28 23.51
CA SER A 45 -5.73 18.04 23.72
C SER A 45 -5.65 18.96 24.93
N ARG A 46 -5.09 18.49 26.04
CA ARG A 46 -4.86 19.31 27.24
C ARG A 46 -3.87 20.45 26.97
N CYS A 47 -2.77 20.20 26.27
CA CYS A 47 -1.79 21.22 25.89
C CYS A 47 -2.34 22.24 24.89
N ALA A 48 -3.14 21.80 23.91
CA ALA A 48 -3.78 22.69 22.96
C ALA A 48 -4.81 23.62 23.62
N ALA A 49 -5.47 23.15 24.68
CA ALA A 49 -6.42 23.95 25.45
C ALA A 49 -5.74 25.01 26.34
N SER A 50 -4.50 24.79 26.78
CA SER A 50 -3.74 25.76 27.58
C SER A 50 -2.95 26.78 26.74
N ALA A 51 -2.75 26.51 25.45
CA ALA A 51 -2.09 27.41 24.51
C ALA A 51 -3.10 28.32 23.79
N ALA A 52 -2.61 29.42 23.19
CA ALA A 52 -3.44 30.26 22.32
C ALA A 52 -3.98 29.41 21.14
N PRO A 53 -5.30 29.39 20.88
CA PRO A 53 -5.87 28.59 19.82
C PRO A 53 -5.32 29.02 18.46
N THR A 54 -4.69 28.10 17.74
CA THR A 54 -4.27 28.31 16.35
C THR A 54 -4.91 27.25 15.46
N THR A 55 -5.35 27.66 14.27
CA THR A 55 -6.01 26.77 13.30
C THR A 55 -5.16 25.53 12.98
N SER A 56 -3.83 25.69 12.92
CA SER A 56 -2.89 24.61 12.65
C SER A 56 -2.85 23.56 13.77
N VAL A 57 -2.90 23.97 15.04
CA VAL A 57 -2.94 23.06 16.19
C VAL A 57 -4.27 22.30 16.22
N THR A 58 -5.40 22.99 16.03
CA THR A 58 -6.72 22.36 16.00
C THR A 58 -6.85 21.34 14.87
N GLN A 59 -6.35 21.66 13.67
CA GLN A 59 -6.36 20.75 12.52
C GLN A 59 -5.49 19.50 12.75
N LYS A 60 -4.27 19.67 13.29
CA LYS A 60 -3.41 18.54 13.61
C LYS A 60 -4.06 17.61 14.63
N LEU A 61 -4.67 18.17 15.66
CA LEU A 61 -5.34 17.40 16.70
C LEU A 61 -6.53 16.61 16.16
N ALA A 62 -7.36 17.25 15.33
CA ALA A 62 -8.45 16.57 14.63
C ALA A 62 -7.91 15.38 13.81
N ARG A 63 -6.83 15.58 13.04
CA ARG A 63 -6.18 14.49 12.29
C ARG A 63 -5.66 13.36 13.17
N HIS A 64 -5.07 13.65 14.33
CA HIS A 64 -4.63 12.60 15.25
C HIS A 64 -5.79 11.79 15.82
N ARG A 65 -6.95 12.42 16.07
CA ARG A 65 -8.18 11.72 16.48
C ARG A 65 -8.73 10.83 15.36
N ASP A 66 -8.74 11.32 14.12
CA ASP A 66 -9.18 10.53 12.97
C ASP A 66 -8.30 9.30 12.77
N ILE A 67 -6.98 9.46 12.83
CA ILE A 67 -6.01 8.35 12.67
C ILE A 67 -6.21 7.29 13.77
N LEU A 68 -6.36 7.71 15.03
CA LEU A 68 -6.62 6.79 16.14
C LEU A 68 -7.93 6.02 15.93
N HIS A 69 -8.97 6.70 15.48
CA HIS A 69 -10.26 6.08 15.20
C HIS A 69 -10.13 5.03 14.09
N GLU A 70 -9.47 5.38 12.98
CA GLU A 70 -9.24 4.49 11.84
C GLU A 70 -8.46 3.24 12.25
N PHE A 71 -7.36 3.39 13.00
CA PHE A 71 -6.58 2.25 13.48
C PHE A 71 -7.37 1.36 14.44
N THR A 72 -8.18 1.96 15.33
CA THR A 72 -9.03 1.19 16.25
C THR A 72 -10.09 0.39 15.48
N GLN A 73 -10.69 0.99 14.46
CA GLN A 73 -11.68 0.33 13.62
C GLN A 73 -11.07 -0.82 12.82
N GLU A 74 -9.93 -0.58 12.16
CA GLU A 74 -9.23 -1.61 11.39
C GLU A 74 -8.77 -2.76 12.29
N PHE A 75 -8.24 -2.46 13.47
CA PHE A 75 -7.85 -3.50 14.43
C PHE A 75 -9.05 -4.40 14.81
N ARG A 76 -10.21 -3.80 15.15
CA ARG A 76 -11.43 -4.57 15.46
C ARG A 76 -11.89 -5.41 14.29
N ARG A 77 -11.86 -4.86 13.07
CA ARG A 77 -12.23 -5.56 11.84
C ARG A 77 -11.34 -6.78 11.60
N ILE A 78 -10.02 -6.61 11.72
CA ILE A 78 -9.04 -7.67 11.51
C ILE A 78 -9.17 -8.75 12.60
N LYS A 79 -9.28 -8.36 13.88
CA LYS A 79 -9.50 -9.27 15.01
C LYS A 79 -10.77 -10.10 14.83
N GLY A 80 -11.88 -9.48 14.42
CA GLY A 80 -13.12 -10.18 14.12
C GLY A 80 -13.01 -11.15 12.95
N ASN A 81 -12.36 -10.75 11.86
CA ASN A 81 -12.12 -11.62 10.71
C ASN A 81 -11.29 -12.86 11.07
N ILE A 82 -10.22 -12.67 11.83
CA ILE A 82 -9.36 -13.77 12.29
C ILE A 82 -10.12 -14.72 13.21
N ASN A 83 -10.94 -14.20 14.13
CA ASN A 83 -11.77 -15.03 14.99
C ASN A 83 -12.77 -15.86 14.18
N SER A 84 -13.45 -15.25 13.21
CA SER A 84 -14.37 -15.97 12.31
C SER A 84 -13.68 -17.06 11.49
N MET A 85 -12.49 -16.77 10.93
CA MET A 85 -11.70 -17.78 10.21
C MET A 85 -11.26 -18.93 11.12
N ARG A 86 -10.92 -18.63 12.38
CA ARG A 86 -10.55 -19.64 13.37
C ARG A 86 -11.74 -20.53 13.71
N GLU A 87 -12.89 -19.97 14.02
CA GLU A 87 -14.13 -20.72 14.29
C GLU A 87 -14.47 -21.63 13.11
N HIS A 88 -14.37 -21.13 11.88
CA HIS A 88 -14.58 -21.91 10.67
C HIS A 88 -13.56 -23.06 10.54
N ALA A 89 -12.29 -22.82 10.85
CA ALA A 89 -11.25 -23.86 10.83
C ALA A 89 -11.47 -24.93 11.91
N GLU A 90 -11.92 -24.55 13.10
CA GLU A 90 -12.25 -25.47 14.19
C GLU A 90 -13.45 -26.36 13.81
N LEU A 91 -14.50 -25.78 13.20
CA LEU A 91 -15.64 -26.55 12.68
C LEU A 91 -15.23 -27.55 11.59
N LEU A 92 -14.42 -27.12 10.62
CA LEU A 92 -13.94 -28.01 9.55
C LEU A 92 -13.01 -29.11 10.06
N THR A 93 -12.20 -28.81 11.08
CA THR A 93 -11.32 -29.81 11.71
C THR A 93 -12.15 -30.88 12.42
N SER A 94 -13.18 -30.46 13.18
CA SER A 94 -14.13 -31.37 13.82
C SER A 94 -14.80 -32.31 12.80
N VAL A 95 -15.35 -31.75 11.71
CA VAL A 95 -15.97 -32.54 10.63
C VAL A 95 -14.97 -33.48 9.96
N ARG A 96 -13.73 -33.03 9.75
CA ARG A 96 -12.68 -33.87 9.16
C ARG A 96 -12.32 -35.03 10.08
N ASP A 97 -12.25 -34.79 11.38
CA ASP A 97 -11.93 -35.83 12.38
C ASP A 97 -13.05 -36.87 12.42
N ASP A 98 -14.33 -36.45 12.45
CA ASP A 98 -15.50 -37.33 12.35
C ASP A 98 -15.48 -38.18 11.06
N ILE A 99 -15.18 -37.56 9.91
CA ILE A 99 -15.07 -38.27 8.62
C ILE A 99 -13.90 -39.27 8.64
N SER A 100 -12.79 -38.90 9.26
CA SER A 100 -11.59 -39.74 9.33
C SER A 100 -11.85 -40.93 10.25
N GLU A 101 -12.52 -40.73 11.38
CA GLU A 101 -12.99 -41.78 12.28
C GLU A 101 -13.98 -42.72 11.58
N TYR A 102 -14.96 -42.18 10.84
CA TYR A 102 -15.89 -42.97 10.04
C TYR A 102 -15.17 -43.79 8.96
N LYS A 103 -14.15 -43.24 8.29
CA LYS A 103 -13.33 -43.97 7.33
C LYS A 103 -12.45 -45.04 7.99
N ALA A 104 -11.87 -44.74 9.15
CA ALA A 104 -11.02 -45.65 9.91
C ALA A 104 -11.81 -46.85 10.46
N SER A 105 -13.11 -46.69 10.70
CA SER A 105 -14.03 -47.78 11.06
C SER A 105 -14.19 -48.85 9.95
N GLY A 106 -13.59 -48.67 8.77
CA GLY A 106 -13.55 -49.67 7.70
C GLY A 106 -14.86 -49.81 6.90
N SER A 107 -15.84 -48.94 7.15
CA SER A 107 -17.18 -48.96 6.53
C SER A 107 -17.22 -48.48 5.07
N MET A 108 -16.12 -47.95 4.54
CA MET A 108 -16.15 -47.23 3.27
C MET A 108 -15.99 -48.16 2.05
N SER A 109 -17.08 -48.37 1.32
CA SER A 109 -17.12 -49.18 0.09
C SER A 109 -16.18 -48.62 -1.00
N PRO A 110 -15.45 -49.47 -1.76
CA PRO A 110 -14.64 -49.06 -2.91
C PRO A 110 -15.39 -48.19 -3.93
N ARG A 111 -16.70 -48.40 -4.07
CA ARG A 111 -17.58 -47.60 -4.94
C ARG A 111 -17.68 -46.13 -4.49
N MET A 112 -17.69 -45.90 -3.18
CA MET A 112 -17.78 -44.55 -2.61
C MET A 112 -16.47 -43.77 -2.79
N GLN A 113 -15.34 -44.47 -2.80
CA GLN A 113 -14.03 -43.87 -3.07
C GLN A 113 -13.94 -43.35 -4.51
N LEU A 114 -14.43 -44.13 -5.49
CA LEU A 114 -14.49 -43.72 -6.90
C LEU A 114 -15.45 -42.54 -7.14
N LEU A 115 -16.60 -42.51 -6.44
CA LEU A 115 -17.53 -41.38 -6.53
C LEU A 115 -16.91 -40.09 -5.97
N ARG A 116 -16.16 -40.19 -4.86
CA ARG A 116 -15.41 -39.06 -4.30
C ARG A 116 -14.32 -38.57 -5.24
N GLU A 117 -13.60 -39.48 -5.89
CA GLU A 117 -12.59 -39.13 -6.90
C GLU A 117 -13.21 -38.38 -8.07
N ARG A 118 -14.35 -38.85 -8.59
CA ARG A 118 -15.11 -38.10 -9.61
C ARG A 118 -15.54 -36.71 -9.15
N ALA A 119 -16.02 -36.59 -7.91
CA ALA A 119 -16.41 -35.30 -7.35
C ALA A 119 -15.22 -34.35 -7.22
N ALA A 120 -14.06 -34.86 -6.80
CA ALA A 120 -12.82 -34.09 -6.73
C ALA A 120 -12.34 -33.66 -8.12
N ILE A 121 -12.37 -34.54 -9.12
CA ILE A 121 -12.03 -34.20 -10.52
C ILE A 121 -12.97 -33.10 -11.03
N HIS A 122 -14.28 -33.22 -10.79
CA HIS A 122 -15.24 -32.20 -11.21
C HIS A 122 -15.00 -30.84 -10.53
N GLY A 123 -14.68 -30.84 -9.23
CA GLY A 123 -14.28 -29.64 -8.50
C GLY A 123 -13.01 -28.99 -9.08
N ASN A 124 -12.02 -29.81 -9.43
CA ASN A 124 -10.78 -29.34 -10.04
C ASN A 124 -11.01 -28.74 -11.44
N VAL A 125 -11.91 -29.30 -12.24
CA VAL A 125 -12.25 -28.75 -13.57
C VAL A 125 -12.85 -27.35 -13.43
N ALA A 126 -13.79 -27.14 -12.50
CA ALA A 126 -14.37 -25.83 -12.25
C ALA A 126 -13.31 -24.81 -11.78
N HIS A 127 -12.37 -25.22 -10.93
CA HIS A 127 -11.25 -24.38 -10.51
C HIS A 127 -10.29 -24.05 -11.65
N MET A 128 -10.06 -24.97 -12.59
CA MET A 128 -9.25 -24.70 -13.78
C MET A 128 -9.90 -23.63 -14.67
N ASP A 129 -11.22 -23.65 -14.83
CA ASP A 129 -11.95 -22.62 -15.60
C ASP A 129 -11.79 -21.23 -14.96
N GLU A 130 -11.81 -21.14 -13.63
CA GLU A 130 -11.55 -19.89 -12.91
C GLU A 130 -10.12 -19.38 -13.13
N VAL A 131 -9.12 -20.26 -13.06
CA VAL A 131 -7.72 -19.90 -13.35
C VAL A 131 -7.55 -19.43 -14.80
N ILE A 132 -8.23 -20.07 -15.75
CA ILE A 132 -8.23 -19.64 -17.16
C ILE A 132 -8.85 -18.24 -17.31
N SER A 133 -10.00 -18.00 -16.67
CA SER A 133 -10.67 -16.70 -16.68
C SER A 133 -9.78 -15.59 -16.08
N GLN A 134 -9.13 -15.88 -14.95
CA GLN A 134 -8.19 -14.97 -14.32
C GLN A 134 -7.00 -14.66 -15.25
N ALA A 135 -6.42 -15.69 -15.88
CA ALA A 135 -5.32 -15.51 -16.83
C ALA A 135 -5.73 -14.67 -18.05
N GLN A 136 -6.93 -14.85 -18.58
CA GLN A 136 -7.47 -14.03 -19.68
C GLN A 136 -7.66 -12.57 -19.25
N THR A 137 -8.17 -12.34 -18.05
CA THR A 137 -8.32 -11.00 -17.47
C THR A 137 -6.96 -10.31 -17.30
N THR A 138 -5.97 -11.02 -16.77
CA THR A 138 -4.59 -10.52 -16.64
C THR A 138 -3.99 -10.19 -18.02
N ARG A 139 -4.19 -11.05 -19.02
CA ARG A 139 -3.73 -10.79 -20.39
C ARG A 139 -4.35 -9.51 -20.97
N ALA A 140 -5.65 -9.31 -20.78
CA ALA A 140 -6.35 -8.10 -21.23
C ALA A 140 -5.82 -6.84 -20.52
N ALA A 141 -5.60 -6.91 -19.21
CA ALA A 141 -5.02 -5.82 -18.42
C ALA A 141 -3.61 -5.45 -18.90
N LEU A 142 -2.74 -6.43 -19.13
CA LEU A 142 -1.39 -6.20 -19.67
C LEU A 142 -1.43 -5.60 -21.09
N GLY A 143 -2.39 -6.02 -21.91
CA GLY A 143 -2.63 -5.41 -23.24
C GLY A 143 -2.99 -3.93 -23.14
N SER A 144 -3.89 -3.58 -22.23
CA SER A 144 -4.27 -2.18 -21.95
C SER A 144 -3.09 -1.36 -21.42
N GLN A 145 -2.32 -1.90 -20.48
CA GLN A 145 -1.11 -1.25 -19.95
C GLN A 145 -0.10 -0.96 -21.05
N ARG A 146 0.12 -1.90 -21.99
CA ARG A 146 1.01 -1.70 -23.13
C ARG A 146 0.54 -0.57 -24.04
N ALA A 147 -0.76 -0.47 -24.31
CA ALA A 147 -1.32 0.65 -25.09
C ALA A 147 -1.11 1.99 -24.38
N MET A 148 -1.37 2.04 -23.07
CA MET A 148 -1.12 3.25 -22.25
C MET A 148 0.36 3.67 -22.27
N PHE A 149 1.31 2.72 -22.19
CA PHE A 149 2.73 3.05 -22.30
C PHE A 149 3.09 3.62 -23.68
N GLY A 150 2.49 3.12 -24.74
CA GLY A 150 2.62 3.70 -26.09
C GLY A 150 2.16 5.17 -26.13
N ASP A 151 1.00 5.46 -25.53
CA ASP A 151 0.46 6.82 -25.43
C ASP A 151 1.35 7.75 -24.59
N VAL A 152 1.84 7.27 -23.45
CA VAL A 152 2.77 8.02 -22.59
C VAL A 152 4.06 8.33 -23.36
N GLN A 153 4.63 7.35 -24.05
CA GLN A 153 5.82 7.56 -24.88
C GLN A 153 5.57 8.61 -25.97
N GLY A 154 4.41 8.57 -26.62
CA GLY A 154 3.99 9.58 -27.60
C GLY A 154 3.90 10.99 -27.00
N LYS A 155 3.25 11.14 -25.84
CA LYS A 155 3.14 12.42 -25.13
C LYS A 155 4.50 12.95 -24.64
N VAL A 156 5.36 12.07 -24.13
CA VAL A 156 6.73 12.44 -23.72
C VAL A 156 7.54 12.92 -24.91
N LYS A 157 7.42 12.28 -26.07
CA LYS A 157 8.06 12.73 -27.31
C LYS A 157 7.56 14.13 -27.71
N GLN A 158 6.25 14.36 -27.69
CA GLN A 158 5.68 15.69 -27.97
C GLN A 158 6.17 16.77 -26.98
N LEU A 159 6.34 16.43 -25.70
CA LEU A 159 6.92 17.34 -24.71
C LEU A 159 8.40 17.61 -24.97
N SER A 160 9.16 16.58 -25.37
CA SER A 160 10.56 16.69 -25.77
C SER A 160 10.72 17.67 -26.93
N ASP A 161 9.87 17.58 -27.95
CA ASP A 161 9.89 18.47 -29.12
C ASP A 161 9.56 19.93 -28.77
N LYS A 162 8.82 20.18 -27.67
CA LYS A 162 8.51 21.54 -27.18
C LYS A 162 9.56 22.12 -26.24
N PHE A 163 10.44 21.29 -25.67
CA PHE A 163 11.48 21.73 -24.74
C PHE A 163 12.47 22.76 -25.33
N PRO A 164 12.91 22.65 -26.61
CA PRO A 164 13.76 23.67 -27.26
C PRO A 164 13.08 25.04 -27.36
N ILE A 165 11.76 25.07 -27.59
CA ILE A 165 10.99 26.32 -27.71
C ILE A 165 10.98 27.05 -26.36
N VAL A 166 10.75 26.33 -25.26
CA VAL A 166 10.81 26.88 -23.89
C VAL A 166 12.21 27.43 -23.59
N ARG A 167 13.27 26.70 -23.96
CA ARG A 167 14.65 27.18 -23.83
C ARG A 167 14.91 28.46 -24.64
N GLY A 168 14.38 28.54 -25.85
CA GLY A 168 14.46 29.74 -26.69
C GLY A 168 13.74 30.96 -26.08
N LEU A 169 12.56 30.75 -25.50
CA LEU A 169 11.80 31.79 -24.80
C LEU A 169 12.56 32.32 -23.57
N ILE A 170 13.09 31.40 -22.74
CA ILE A 170 13.89 31.75 -21.56
C ILE A 170 15.15 32.54 -21.94
N GLY A 171 15.81 32.16 -23.04
CA GLY A 171 16.98 32.86 -23.57
C GLY A 171 16.63 34.28 -24.01
N SER A 172 15.51 34.43 -24.72
CA SER A 172 15.01 35.74 -25.21
C SER A 172 14.66 36.69 -24.05
N ILE A 173 14.01 36.17 -23.00
CA ILE A 173 13.69 36.93 -21.78
C ILE A 173 14.97 37.38 -21.07
N ARG A 174 15.94 36.46 -20.88
CA ARG A 174 17.22 36.78 -20.24
C ARG A 174 17.99 37.86 -21.01
N ARG A 175 17.98 37.80 -22.35
CA ARG A 175 18.65 38.78 -23.23
C ARG A 175 18.02 40.17 -23.14
N LYS A 176 16.69 40.26 -23.02
CA LYS A 176 16.00 41.54 -22.81
C LYS A 176 16.35 42.13 -21.44
N ARG A 177 16.28 41.31 -20.38
CA ARG A 177 16.64 41.71 -19.02
C ARG A 177 18.10 42.17 -18.89
N SER A 178 19.05 41.48 -19.53
CA SER A 178 20.46 41.89 -19.50
C SER A 178 20.70 43.23 -20.18
N ARG A 179 19.95 43.53 -21.25
CA ARG A 179 20.08 44.81 -21.97
C ARG A 179 19.55 45.97 -21.11
N ASP A 180 18.43 45.77 -20.43
CA ASP A 180 17.85 46.80 -19.55
C ASP A 180 18.78 47.09 -18.35
N THR A 181 19.42 46.06 -17.78
CA THR A 181 20.41 46.25 -16.70
C THR A 181 21.66 47.00 -17.19
N LEU A 182 22.17 46.70 -18.38
CA LEU A 182 23.33 47.38 -18.96
C LEU A 182 23.07 48.87 -19.24
N ILE A 183 21.88 49.21 -19.74
CA ILE A 183 21.50 50.61 -19.99
C ILE A 183 21.40 51.37 -18.67
N LEU A 184 20.74 50.78 -17.66
CA LEU A 184 20.53 51.41 -16.36
C LEU A 184 21.85 51.67 -15.61
N SER A 185 22.78 50.70 -15.60
CA SER A 185 24.09 50.89 -14.96
C SER A 185 24.95 51.94 -15.65
N ALA A 186 24.90 52.03 -16.99
CA ALA A 186 25.62 53.04 -17.75
C ALA A 186 25.13 54.47 -17.43
N VAL A 187 23.81 54.67 -17.32
CA VAL A 187 23.23 55.98 -16.97
C VAL A 187 23.63 56.40 -15.56
N ILE A 188 23.55 55.49 -14.58
CA ILE A 188 23.97 55.78 -13.20
C ILE A 188 25.46 56.15 -13.17
N ALA A 189 26.32 55.37 -13.82
CA ALA A 189 27.76 55.64 -13.87
C ALA A 189 28.06 57.01 -14.49
N ALA A 190 27.41 57.35 -15.62
CA ALA A 190 27.57 58.66 -16.26
C ALA A 190 27.14 59.81 -15.33
N CYS A 191 25.97 59.71 -14.70
CA CYS A 191 25.50 60.71 -13.74
C CYS A 191 26.47 60.87 -12.55
N THR A 192 26.98 59.77 -12.00
CA THR A 192 27.95 59.84 -10.89
C THR A 192 29.28 60.49 -11.31
N LEU A 193 29.77 60.22 -12.52
CA LEU A 193 30.98 60.83 -13.06
C LEU A 193 30.81 62.34 -13.24
N PHE A 194 29.69 62.78 -13.82
CA PHE A 194 29.39 64.21 -13.99
C PHE A 194 29.34 64.94 -12.65
N LEU A 195 28.73 64.35 -11.62
CA LEU A 195 28.70 64.93 -10.28
C LEU A 195 30.09 65.03 -9.65
N ILE A 196 30.93 64.00 -9.79
CA ILE A 196 32.31 64.02 -9.28
C ILE A 196 33.15 65.10 -9.98
N ILE A 197 33.04 65.22 -11.30
CA ILE A 197 33.75 66.25 -12.08
C ILE A 197 33.29 67.65 -11.66
N TYR A 198 31.98 67.86 -11.49
CA TYR A 198 31.45 69.15 -11.02
C TYR A 198 31.95 69.50 -9.61
N TRP A 199 32.04 68.52 -8.72
CA TRP A 199 32.55 68.72 -7.36
C TRP A 199 34.05 69.01 -7.34
N LEU A 200 34.84 68.38 -8.22
CA LEU A 200 36.27 68.66 -8.37
C LEU A 200 36.57 69.99 -9.07
N SER A 201 35.65 70.46 -9.92
CA SER A 201 35.78 71.72 -10.65
C SER A 201 35.33 72.95 -9.84
N LYS A 202 34.78 72.75 -8.65
CA LYS A 202 34.35 73.81 -7.73
C LYS A 202 35.36 74.00 -6.61
#